data_AF-A0A1I2IFU4-F1
#
_entry.id   AF-A0A1I2IFU4-F1
#
_cell.length_a   1.000
_cell.length_b   1.000
_cell.length_c   1.000
_cell.angle_alpha   90.00
_cell.angle_beta   90.00
_cell.angle_gamma   90.00
#
_symmetry.space_group_name_H-M   'P 1'
#
loop_
_entity.id
_entity.type
_entity.pdbx_description
1 polymer ?
#
loop_
_entity_poly.entity_id
_entity_poly.type
_entity_poly.pdbx_seq_one_letter_code
_entity_poly.pdbx_strand_id
1 'polypeptide(L)'
;MLHLRLITPADRTDDVVRLIERTVGTTHLVVLTGAARNPAGDVVTCDVAREAGDELIGGLREMELDRTGSIAVENIDLSLSKRADKAEDEAPGESADAVLWEHLADATHEESTLSVTYVAFLTLATMIAACGVVLDNAILIVGAMAVGPEFGPLAGICTALVQRVPRLAWRSLNALLVGFAVALVVTVGFTYFMDVVGLFSTVKLDAERPNTNFIYRPDAFSFVVAVLAGVAGTLSLTSAKSGALVGVAISVTTVPAAANAAVAFAYGEYRQAWGSTEQLLLNLVGIVLAGTFTLVVQKWLWAQQRERTARTGRF
;
A
#
# COMPACT_ATOMS: atom_id res chain seq x y z
N MET A 1 -3.03 -13.02 -15.39
CA MET A 1 -2.14 -14.14 -15.00
C MET A 1 -1.00 -13.72 -14.08
N LEU A 2 -0.53 -14.65 -13.24
CA LEU A 2 0.71 -14.60 -12.47
C LEU A 2 1.66 -15.69 -12.96
N HIS A 3 2.97 -15.44 -12.89
CA HIS A 3 4.02 -16.43 -13.09
C HIS A 3 4.58 -16.85 -11.74
N LEU A 4 4.57 -18.14 -11.43
CA LEU A 4 5.20 -18.70 -10.23
C LEU A 4 6.49 -19.40 -10.61
N ARG A 5 7.55 -19.07 -9.87
CA ARG A 5 8.83 -19.78 -9.91
C ARG A 5 9.12 -20.37 -8.54
N LEU A 6 9.18 -21.69 -8.49
CA LEU A 6 9.36 -22.47 -7.29
C LEU A 6 10.72 -23.16 -7.31
N ILE A 7 11.37 -23.25 -6.16
CA ILE A 7 12.48 -24.17 -5.94
C ILE A 7 12.02 -25.21 -4.92
N THR A 8 12.00 -26.47 -5.31
CA THR A 8 11.50 -27.58 -4.48
C THR A 8 12.63 -28.53 -4.11
N PRO A 9 12.66 -29.06 -2.87
CA PRO A 9 13.44 -30.25 -2.57
C PRO A 9 13.05 -31.40 -3.52
N ALA A 10 14.05 -32.13 -4.02
CA ALA A 10 13.82 -33.15 -5.06
C ALA A 10 12.86 -34.28 -4.64
N ASP A 11 12.73 -34.53 -3.33
CA ASP A 11 11.80 -35.52 -2.76
C ASP A 11 10.34 -35.03 -2.71
N ARG A 12 10.09 -33.72 -2.86
CA ARG A 12 8.76 -33.10 -2.79
C ARG A 12 8.23 -32.58 -4.13
N THR A 13 9.04 -32.61 -5.19
CA THR A 13 8.68 -32.07 -6.51
C THR A 13 7.38 -32.68 -7.05
N ASP A 14 7.19 -33.99 -6.91
CA ASP A 14 5.98 -34.68 -7.39
C ASP A 14 4.71 -34.24 -6.65
N ASP A 15 4.81 -33.94 -5.34
CA ASP A 15 3.69 -33.43 -4.56
C ASP A 15 3.30 -32.01 -4.99
N VAL A 16 4.31 -31.16 -5.25
CA VAL A 16 4.12 -29.80 -5.74
C VAL A 16 3.49 -29.79 -7.14
N VAL A 17 3.97 -30.65 -8.05
CA VAL A 17 3.39 -30.82 -9.38
C VAL A 17 1.93 -31.27 -9.30
N ARG A 18 1.63 -32.27 -8.46
CA ARG A 18 0.25 -32.75 -8.25
C ARG A 18 -0.68 -31.66 -7.71
N LEU A 19 -0.17 -30.79 -6.83
CA LEU A 19 -0.95 -29.65 -6.34
C LEU A 19 -1.26 -28.69 -7.49
N ILE A 20 -0.25 -28.27 -8.24
CA ILE A 20 -0.42 -27.34 -9.37
C ILE A 20 -1.41 -27.89 -10.39
N GLU A 21 -1.30 -29.17 -10.77
CA GLU A 21 -2.20 -29.80 -11.75
C GLU A 21 -3.66 -29.90 -11.27
N ARG A 22 -3.88 -29.93 -9.95
CA ARG A 22 -5.23 -30.00 -9.37
C ARG A 22 -5.85 -28.64 -9.15
N THR A 23 -5.04 -27.60 -8.97
CA THR A 23 -5.54 -26.24 -8.79
C THR A 23 -6.09 -25.72 -10.12
N VAL A 24 -7.38 -25.35 -10.11
CA VAL A 24 -8.04 -24.76 -11.29
C VAL A 24 -7.39 -23.42 -11.61
N GLY A 25 -7.25 -23.10 -12.90
CA GLY A 25 -6.64 -21.85 -13.35
C GLY A 25 -5.12 -21.87 -13.41
N THR A 26 -4.47 -23.01 -13.22
CA THR A 26 -3.04 -23.19 -13.50
C THR A 26 -2.78 -23.62 -14.94
N THR A 27 -1.64 -23.22 -15.49
CA THR A 27 -1.21 -23.53 -16.84
C THR A 27 0.31 -23.39 -16.98
N HIS A 28 0.85 -23.71 -18.16
CA HIS A 28 2.27 -23.58 -18.50
C HIS A 28 3.23 -24.18 -17.45
N LEU A 29 2.87 -25.33 -16.88
CA LEU A 29 3.71 -26.04 -15.93
C LEU A 29 4.99 -26.57 -16.62
N VAL A 30 6.15 -26.24 -16.04
CA VAL A 30 7.48 -26.70 -16.47
C VAL A 30 8.24 -27.17 -15.24
N VAL A 31 8.93 -28.31 -15.37
CA VAL A 31 9.77 -28.90 -14.32
C VAL A 31 11.19 -29.08 -14.85
N LEU A 32 12.16 -28.51 -14.14
CA LEU A 32 13.59 -28.62 -14.42
C LEU A 32 14.28 -29.34 -13.26
N THR A 33 14.56 -30.62 -13.45
CA THR A 33 15.12 -31.47 -12.41
C THR A 33 16.60 -31.17 -12.14
N GLY A 34 16.98 -31.08 -10.87
CA GLY A 34 18.34 -30.80 -10.41
C GLY A 34 18.91 -29.44 -10.81
N ALA A 35 18.07 -28.52 -11.28
CA ALA A 35 18.51 -27.22 -11.81
C ALA A 35 18.87 -26.23 -10.69
N ALA A 36 18.26 -26.35 -9.50
CA ALA A 36 18.48 -25.42 -8.40
C ALA A 36 19.68 -25.84 -7.54
N ARG A 37 20.50 -24.86 -7.16
CA ARG A 37 21.71 -25.08 -6.34
C ARG A 37 21.59 -24.57 -4.90
N ASN A 38 20.84 -23.50 -4.68
CA ASN A 38 20.61 -22.95 -3.34
C ASN A 38 19.23 -22.26 -3.29
N PRO A 39 18.21 -22.86 -2.65
CA PRO A 39 18.22 -24.23 -2.11
C PRO A 39 18.46 -25.28 -3.22
N ALA A 40 19.07 -26.41 -2.86
CA ALA A 40 19.37 -27.49 -3.82
C ALA A 40 18.11 -28.30 -4.12
N GLY A 41 17.83 -28.56 -5.40
CA GLY A 41 16.64 -29.32 -5.82
C GLY A 41 16.20 -29.01 -7.24
N ASP A 42 14.89 -29.06 -7.46
CA ASP A 42 14.26 -28.86 -8.76
C ASP A 42 13.69 -27.45 -8.88
N VAL A 43 13.58 -26.95 -10.12
CA VAL A 43 12.86 -25.71 -10.40
C VAL A 43 11.54 -26.07 -11.05
N VAL A 44 10.44 -25.62 -10.44
CA VAL A 44 9.08 -25.80 -10.98
C VAL A 44 8.53 -24.42 -11.29
N THR A 45 8.07 -24.20 -12.52
CA THR A 45 7.43 -22.94 -12.91
C THR A 45 6.04 -23.20 -13.46
N CYS A 46 5.09 -22.33 -13.17
CA CYS A 46 3.75 -22.39 -13.76
C CYS A 46 3.14 -21.01 -13.82
N ASP A 47 2.16 -20.83 -14.69
CA ASP A 47 1.33 -19.64 -14.69
C ASP A 47 -0.01 -19.95 -14.03
N VAL A 48 -0.57 -19.00 -13.30
CA VAL A 48 -1.87 -19.17 -12.63
C VAL A 48 -2.74 -17.92 -12.82
N ALA A 49 -4.04 -18.12 -13.00
CA ALA A 49 -5.02 -17.07 -12.94
C ALA A 49 -4.98 -16.37 -11.56
N ARG A 50 -5.18 -15.06 -11.51
CA ARG A 50 -4.93 -14.27 -10.28
C ARG A 50 -5.88 -14.68 -9.15
N GLU A 51 -7.10 -15.05 -9.53
CA GLU A 51 -8.21 -15.56 -8.72
C GLU A 51 -7.84 -16.86 -8.00
N ALA A 52 -7.04 -17.71 -8.64
CA ALA A 52 -6.60 -19.01 -8.13
C ALA A 52 -5.21 -18.96 -7.45
N GLY A 53 -4.48 -17.85 -7.59
CA GLY A 53 -3.12 -17.71 -7.04
C GLY A 53 -3.05 -17.87 -5.53
N ASP A 54 -4.03 -17.33 -4.79
CA ASP A 54 -4.06 -17.43 -3.32
C ASP A 54 -4.32 -18.86 -2.83
N GLU A 55 -5.14 -19.64 -3.54
CA GLU A 55 -5.33 -21.07 -3.25
C GLU A 55 -4.04 -21.87 -3.48
N LEU A 56 -3.38 -21.63 -4.63
CA LEU A 56 -2.14 -22.30 -4.97
C LEU A 56 -1.02 -21.99 -3.96
N ILE A 57 -0.81 -20.70 -3.66
CA ILE A 57 0.23 -20.26 -2.73
C ILE A 57 -0.07 -20.80 -1.32
N GLY A 58 -1.33 -20.79 -0.89
CA GLY A 58 -1.75 -21.39 0.38
C GLY A 58 -1.38 -22.88 0.47
N GLY A 59 -1.70 -23.67 -0.56
CA GLY A 59 -1.34 -25.09 -0.60
C GLY A 59 0.16 -25.34 -0.62
N LEU A 60 0.94 -24.51 -1.33
CA LEU A 60 2.41 -24.60 -1.34
C LEU A 60 3.03 -24.29 0.02
N ARG A 61 2.44 -23.36 0.79
CA ARG A 61 2.87 -23.04 2.16
C ARG A 61 2.48 -24.13 3.16
N GLU A 62 1.33 -24.80 2.99
CA GLU A 62 0.98 -25.98 3.79
C GLU A 62 2.00 -27.12 3.61
N MET A 63 2.64 -27.20 2.44
CA MET A 63 3.77 -28.09 2.16
C MET A 63 5.13 -27.56 2.66
N GLU A 64 5.15 -26.45 3.40
CA GLU A 64 6.34 -25.78 3.95
C GLU A 64 7.37 -25.37 2.89
N LEU A 65 6.93 -25.10 1.66
CA LEU A 65 7.83 -24.76 0.57
C LEU A 65 8.48 -23.38 0.74
N ASP A 66 7.84 -22.47 1.48
CA ASP A 66 8.40 -21.18 1.90
C ASP A 66 9.57 -21.31 2.88
N ARG A 67 9.74 -22.47 3.52
CA ARG A 67 10.83 -22.75 4.48
C ARG A 67 11.90 -23.68 3.94
N THR A 68 11.48 -24.67 3.15
CA THR A 68 12.35 -25.73 2.61
C THR A 68 12.88 -25.41 1.21
N GLY A 69 12.23 -24.50 0.51
CA GLY A 69 12.50 -24.16 -0.88
C GLY A 69 12.40 -22.66 -1.12
N SER A 70 11.75 -22.28 -2.21
CA SER A 70 11.46 -20.89 -2.56
C SER A 70 10.14 -20.82 -3.32
N ILE A 71 9.37 -19.75 -3.05
CA ILE A 71 8.20 -19.37 -3.83
C ILE A 71 8.46 -17.93 -4.30
N ALA A 72 8.55 -17.72 -5.61
CA ALA A 72 8.61 -16.39 -6.21
C ALA A 72 7.42 -16.23 -7.14
N VAL A 73 6.82 -15.04 -7.15
CA VAL A 73 5.63 -14.75 -7.96
C VAL A 73 5.83 -13.42 -8.69
N GLU A 74 5.46 -13.39 -9.96
CA GLU A 74 5.58 -12.23 -10.84
C GLU A 74 4.24 -11.98 -11.56
N ASN A 75 3.94 -10.72 -11.90
CA ASN A 75 2.80 -10.38 -12.75
C ASN A 75 3.18 -10.55 -14.23
N ILE A 76 2.30 -11.20 -15.00
CA ILE A 76 2.46 -11.30 -16.45
C ILE A 76 1.67 -10.16 -17.11
N ASP A 77 2.38 -9.17 -17.64
CA ASP A 77 1.77 -8.01 -18.31
C ASP A 77 1.02 -8.38 -19.60
N LEU A 78 1.52 -9.38 -20.32
CA LEU A 78 0.92 -9.88 -21.56
C LEU A 78 1.16 -11.38 -21.69
N SER A 79 0.08 -12.15 -21.77
CA SER A 79 0.10 -13.56 -22.14
C SER A 79 -0.68 -13.77 -23.43
N LEU A 80 -0.09 -14.49 -24.38
CA LEU A 80 -0.74 -14.86 -25.64
C LEU A 80 -0.82 -16.39 -25.72
N SER A 81 -1.83 -16.97 -25.07
CA SER A 81 -1.98 -18.41 -25.01
C SER A 81 -3.44 -18.81 -24.77
N LYS A 82 -3.97 -19.66 -25.65
CA LYS A 82 -5.30 -20.26 -25.46
C LYS A 82 -5.42 -21.05 -24.15
N ARG A 83 -4.30 -21.55 -23.63
CA ARG A 83 -4.26 -22.25 -22.35
C ARG A 83 -4.28 -21.28 -21.16
N ALA A 84 -3.73 -20.09 -21.32
CA ALA A 84 -3.90 -19.01 -20.35
C ALA A 84 -5.32 -18.46 -20.37
N ASP A 85 -5.87 -18.17 -21.57
CA ASP A 85 -7.26 -17.70 -21.71
C ASP A 85 -8.23 -18.68 -21.06
N LYS A 86 -8.08 -19.98 -21.36
CA LYS A 86 -8.90 -21.04 -20.75
C LYS A 86 -8.72 -21.11 -19.22
N ALA A 87 -7.50 -20.92 -18.72
CA ALA A 87 -7.22 -20.96 -17.29
C ALA A 87 -7.86 -19.76 -16.56
N GLU A 88 -7.85 -18.57 -17.16
CA GLU A 88 -8.57 -17.40 -16.64
C GLU A 88 -10.09 -17.62 -16.69
N ASP A 89 -10.63 -18.15 -17.79
CA ASP A 89 -12.06 -18.45 -17.93
C ASP A 89 -12.58 -19.49 -16.92
N GLU A 90 -11.75 -20.49 -16.60
CA GLU A 90 -12.08 -21.55 -15.63
C GLU A 90 -11.89 -21.09 -14.17
N ALA A 91 -11.11 -20.03 -13.93
CA ALA A 91 -10.86 -19.53 -12.59
C ALA A 91 -12.07 -18.74 -12.05
N PRO A 92 -12.48 -18.98 -10.80
CA PRO A 92 -13.67 -18.34 -10.27
C PRO A 92 -13.40 -16.90 -9.85
N GLY A 93 -13.99 -15.94 -10.58
CA GLY A 93 -13.98 -14.53 -10.23
C GLY A 93 -13.57 -13.64 -11.40
N GLU A 94 -13.25 -12.38 -11.09
CA GLU A 94 -12.69 -11.42 -12.04
C GLU A 94 -11.29 -11.03 -11.60
N SER A 95 -10.34 -10.98 -12.54
CA SER A 95 -8.91 -10.81 -12.23
C SER A 95 -8.62 -9.44 -11.61
N ALA A 96 -9.38 -8.43 -12.01
CA ALA A 96 -9.30 -7.08 -11.47
C ALA A 96 -9.60 -7.03 -9.97
N ASP A 97 -10.42 -7.95 -9.47
CA ASP A 97 -10.86 -8.00 -8.08
C ASP A 97 -9.93 -8.90 -7.25
N ALA A 98 -9.43 -10.03 -7.76
CA ALA A 98 -8.70 -11.04 -6.99
C ALA A 98 -7.56 -10.55 -6.06
N VAL A 99 -7.68 -10.57 -4.73
CA VAL A 99 -6.53 -10.23 -3.86
C VAL A 99 -5.65 -11.42 -3.56
N LEU A 100 -4.37 -11.19 -3.81
CA LEU A 100 -3.28 -12.03 -3.33
C LEU A 100 -2.80 -11.47 -1.99
N TRP A 101 -3.16 -12.13 -0.89
CA TRP A 101 -2.83 -11.65 0.45
C TRP A 101 -1.33 -11.57 0.70
N GLU A 102 -0.56 -12.50 0.11
CA GLU A 102 0.90 -12.50 0.22
C GLU A 102 1.54 -11.33 -0.53
N HIS A 103 1.05 -10.99 -1.72
CA HIS A 103 1.55 -9.79 -2.43
C HIS A 103 1.20 -8.52 -1.68
N LEU A 104 -0.01 -8.46 -1.10
CA LEU A 104 -0.39 -7.33 -0.26
C LEU A 104 0.52 -7.23 0.98
N ALA A 105 0.85 -8.36 1.62
CA ALA A 105 1.75 -8.39 2.76
C ALA A 105 3.18 -7.96 2.39
N ASP A 106 3.73 -8.42 1.27
CA ASP A 106 5.07 -8.06 0.82
C ASP A 106 5.15 -6.60 0.34
N ALA A 107 4.21 -6.15 -0.49
CA ALA A 107 4.14 -4.76 -0.93
C ALA A 107 4.00 -3.81 0.27
N THR A 108 3.14 -4.14 1.23
CA THR A 108 3.03 -3.35 2.47
C THR A 108 4.25 -3.48 3.36
N HIS A 109 4.95 -4.61 3.37
CA HIS A 109 6.17 -4.77 4.17
C HIS A 109 7.32 -3.91 3.62
N GLU A 110 7.58 -3.92 2.32
CA GLU A 110 8.62 -3.08 1.70
C GLU A 110 8.31 -1.58 1.88
N GLU A 111 7.08 -1.16 1.59
CA GLU A 111 6.69 0.24 1.66
C GLU A 111 6.49 0.75 3.11
N SER A 112 6.23 -0.12 4.10
CA SER A 112 6.07 0.28 5.51
C SER A 112 7.36 0.26 6.34
N THR A 113 8.52 0.05 5.70
CA THR A 113 9.80 0.12 6.38
C THR A 113 10.24 1.56 6.63
N LEU A 114 10.66 1.87 7.87
CA LEU A 114 11.35 3.13 8.15
C LEU A 114 12.72 3.11 7.48
N SER A 115 12.80 3.66 6.27
CA SER A 115 14.03 3.77 5.49
C SER A 115 14.48 5.22 5.39
N VAL A 116 15.77 5.43 5.09
CA VAL A 116 16.32 6.77 4.85
C VAL A 116 15.60 7.44 3.68
N THR A 117 15.30 6.68 2.63
CA THR A 117 14.56 7.15 1.44
C THR A 117 13.15 7.60 1.80
N TYR A 118 12.42 6.82 2.61
CA TYR A 118 11.08 7.18 3.10
C TYR A 118 11.11 8.51 3.86
N VAL A 119 12.02 8.65 4.83
CA VAL A 119 12.15 9.89 5.62
C VAL A 119 12.54 11.07 4.74
N ALA A 120 13.44 10.88 3.78
CA ALA A 120 13.87 11.92 2.85
C ALA A 120 12.70 12.41 1.97
N PHE A 121 11.95 11.49 1.34
CA PHE A 121 10.79 11.86 0.52
C PHE A 121 9.70 12.54 1.33
N LEU A 122 9.36 12.03 2.52
CA LEU A 122 8.36 12.63 3.38
C LEU A 122 8.78 14.04 3.85
N THR A 123 10.06 14.23 4.16
CA THR A 123 10.62 15.54 4.52
C THR A 123 10.54 16.52 3.35
N LEU A 124 10.96 16.11 2.16
CA LEU A 124 10.89 16.93 0.95
C LEU A 124 9.43 17.29 0.61
N ALA A 125 8.51 16.32 0.68
CA ALA A 125 7.09 16.54 0.47
C ALA A 125 6.55 17.59 1.46
N THR A 126 6.89 17.47 2.75
CA THR A 126 6.47 18.42 3.79
C THR A 126 7.07 19.82 3.56
N MET A 127 8.32 19.93 3.10
CA MET A 127 8.93 21.21 2.74
C MET A 127 8.30 21.86 1.51
N ILE A 128 7.98 21.07 0.47
CA ILE A 128 7.25 21.57 -0.72
C ILE A 128 5.86 22.05 -0.32
N ALA A 129 5.17 21.28 0.53
CA ALA A 129 3.87 21.67 1.07
C ALA A 129 3.96 22.94 1.94
N ALA A 130 5.03 23.12 2.72
CA ALA A 130 5.26 24.34 3.49
C ALA A 130 5.37 25.57 2.57
N CYS A 131 6.10 25.46 1.46
CA CYS A 131 6.12 26.50 0.43
C CYS A 131 4.72 26.74 -0.17
N GLY A 132 3.96 25.68 -0.46
CA GLY A 132 2.59 25.81 -0.97
C GLY A 132 1.64 26.51 0.02
N VAL A 133 1.78 26.23 1.31
CA VAL A 133 1.01 26.86 2.39
C VAL A 133 1.37 28.35 2.50
N VAL A 134 2.65 28.69 2.50
CA VAL A 134 3.10 30.09 2.62
C VAL A 134 2.72 30.92 1.40
N LEU A 135 2.70 30.31 0.21
CA LEU A 135 2.36 30.97 -1.05
C LEU A 135 0.87 30.88 -1.43
N ASP A 136 0.03 30.25 -0.59
CA ASP A 136 -1.37 29.92 -0.89
C ASP A 136 -1.55 29.25 -2.27
N ASN A 137 -0.62 28.34 -2.63
CA ASN A 137 -0.57 27.73 -3.95
C ASN A 137 -0.98 26.25 -3.91
N ALA A 138 -2.23 25.99 -4.29
CA ALA A 138 -2.79 24.63 -4.36
C ALA A 138 -2.01 23.69 -5.29
N ILE A 139 -1.36 24.18 -6.35
CA ILE A 139 -0.57 23.34 -7.27
C ILE A 139 0.66 22.77 -6.58
N LEU A 140 1.35 23.58 -5.75
CA LEU A 140 2.48 23.10 -4.95
C LEU A 140 2.05 22.09 -3.89
N ILE A 141 0.88 22.30 -3.29
CA ILE A 141 0.27 21.34 -2.36
C ILE A 141 0.02 20.01 -3.09
N VAL A 142 -0.61 20.02 -4.26
CA VAL A 142 -0.83 18.79 -5.06
C VAL A 142 0.48 18.14 -5.46
N GLY A 143 1.50 18.93 -5.83
CA GLY A 143 2.84 18.42 -6.11
C GLY A 143 3.48 17.74 -4.90
N ALA A 144 3.33 18.31 -3.70
CA ALA A 144 3.82 17.71 -2.46
C ALA A 144 3.11 16.38 -2.12
N MET A 145 1.78 16.33 -2.30
CA MET A 145 0.99 15.11 -2.12
C MET A 145 1.49 13.97 -3.02
N ALA A 146 1.93 14.31 -4.24
CA ALA A 146 2.44 13.31 -5.18
C ALA A 146 3.79 12.69 -4.77
N VAL A 147 4.54 13.38 -3.90
CA VAL A 147 5.86 12.96 -3.42
C VAL A 147 5.75 12.19 -2.10
N GLY A 148 4.67 12.37 -1.35
CA GLY A 148 4.45 11.77 -0.03
C GLY A 148 4.45 10.23 -0.03
N PRO A 149 5.36 9.56 0.71
CA PRO A 149 5.45 8.11 0.74
C PRO A 149 4.63 7.46 1.89
N GLU A 150 3.75 8.21 2.57
CA GLU A 150 3.05 7.74 3.77
C GLU A 150 2.00 6.65 3.53
N PHE A 151 1.65 6.41 2.28
CA PHE A 151 0.65 5.41 1.91
C PHE A 151 1.08 3.98 2.30
N GLY A 152 2.35 3.63 2.08
CA GLY A 152 2.90 2.31 2.44
C GLY A 152 2.70 1.93 3.91
N PRO A 153 3.13 2.77 4.86
CA PRO A 153 2.86 2.55 6.27
C PRO A 153 1.36 2.50 6.61
N LEU A 154 0.52 3.34 6.01
CA LEU A 154 -0.94 3.32 6.23
C LEU A 154 -1.54 1.99 5.77
N ALA A 155 -1.16 1.52 4.58
CA ALA A 155 -1.55 0.25 4.03
C ALA A 155 -1.11 -0.92 4.91
N GLY A 156 0.13 -0.89 5.41
CA GLY A 156 0.65 -1.87 6.37
C GLY A 156 -0.16 -1.95 7.66
N ILE A 157 -0.62 -0.81 8.19
CA ILE A 157 -1.53 -0.78 9.36
C ILE A 157 -2.86 -1.46 9.02
N CYS A 158 -3.50 -1.09 7.90
CA CYS A 158 -4.77 -1.68 7.46
C CYS A 158 -4.65 -3.21 7.30
N THR A 159 -3.63 -3.68 6.58
CA THR A 159 -3.38 -5.12 6.37
C THR A 159 -3.10 -5.85 7.68
N ALA A 160 -2.28 -5.28 8.55
CA ALA A 160 -1.95 -5.87 9.84
C ALA A 160 -3.15 -6.00 10.77
N LEU A 161 -4.08 -5.04 10.76
CA LEU A 161 -5.33 -5.10 11.52
C LEU A 161 -6.25 -6.22 11.02
N VAL A 162 -6.36 -6.39 9.70
CA VAL A 162 -7.20 -7.43 9.07
C VAL A 162 -6.61 -8.83 9.27
N GLN A 163 -5.30 -8.97 9.12
CA GLN A 163 -4.59 -10.25 9.30
C GLN A 163 -4.28 -10.57 10.77
N ARG A 164 -4.53 -9.63 11.69
CA ARG A 164 -4.21 -9.75 13.12
C ARG A 164 -2.72 -10.02 13.39
N VAL A 165 -1.84 -9.34 12.66
CA VAL A 165 -0.38 -9.43 12.81
C VAL A 165 0.14 -8.19 13.54
N PRO A 166 0.15 -8.15 14.89
CA PRO A 166 0.40 -6.93 15.65
C PRO A 166 1.82 -6.38 15.45
N ARG A 167 2.79 -7.25 15.14
CA ARG A 167 4.17 -6.85 14.88
C ARG A 167 4.29 -5.96 13.62
N LEU A 168 3.51 -6.27 12.59
CA LEU A 168 3.46 -5.45 11.37
C LEU A 168 2.80 -4.10 11.66
N ALA A 169 1.65 -4.10 12.37
CA ALA A 169 0.96 -2.87 12.75
C ALA A 169 1.87 -1.90 13.53
N TRP A 170 2.60 -2.39 14.53
CA TRP A 170 3.54 -1.58 15.30
C TRP A 170 4.69 -1.04 14.46
N ARG A 171 5.24 -1.84 13.54
CA ARG A 171 6.30 -1.40 12.64
C ARG A 171 5.82 -0.27 11.73
N SER A 172 4.67 -0.45 11.09
CA SER A 172 4.11 0.53 10.15
C SER A 172 3.68 1.81 10.88
N LEU A 173 3.09 1.69 12.08
CA LEU A 173 2.78 2.84 12.94
C LEU A 173 4.04 3.60 13.37
N ASN A 174 5.10 2.89 13.76
CA ASN A 174 6.38 3.52 14.10
C ASN A 174 7.01 4.23 12.89
N ALA A 175 6.96 3.62 11.70
CA ALA A 175 7.46 4.27 10.49
C ALA A 175 6.73 5.58 10.21
N LEU A 176 5.39 5.57 10.33
CA LEU A 176 4.54 6.74 10.15
C LEU A 176 4.84 7.84 11.18
N LEU A 177 4.85 7.49 12.47
CA LEU A 177 5.06 8.46 13.56
C LEU A 177 6.47 9.06 13.53
N VAL A 178 7.50 8.22 13.37
CA VAL A 178 8.89 8.69 13.31
C VAL A 178 9.12 9.49 12.03
N GLY A 179 8.58 9.04 10.90
CA GLY A 179 8.65 9.75 9.62
C GLY A 179 8.10 11.16 9.72
N PHE A 180 6.85 11.30 10.16
CA PHE A 180 6.22 12.62 10.32
C PHE A 180 6.94 13.46 11.38
N ALA A 181 7.36 12.89 12.50
CA ALA A 181 8.10 13.63 13.53
C ALA A 181 9.41 14.22 12.99
N VAL A 182 10.21 13.42 12.28
CA VAL A 182 11.46 13.90 11.66
C VAL A 182 11.16 14.94 10.59
N ALA A 183 10.19 14.68 9.69
CA ALA A 183 9.81 15.62 8.64
C ALA A 183 9.34 16.96 9.22
N LEU A 184 8.53 16.96 10.28
CA LEU A 184 8.09 18.16 10.99
C LEU A 184 9.28 18.93 11.57
N VAL A 185 10.18 18.27 12.31
CA VAL A 185 11.35 18.93 12.93
C VAL A 185 12.25 19.58 11.87
N VAL A 186 12.54 18.86 10.78
CA VAL A 186 13.34 19.39 9.68
C VAL A 186 12.60 20.54 8.98
N THR A 187 11.28 20.43 8.80
CA THR A 187 10.48 21.48 8.17
C THR A 187 10.42 22.75 9.03
N VAL A 188 10.33 22.63 10.36
CA VAL A 188 10.44 23.79 11.28
C VAL A 188 11.80 24.50 11.08
N GLY A 189 12.90 23.74 11.03
CA GLY A 189 14.23 24.29 10.73
C GLY A 189 14.30 24.96 9.36
N PHE A 190 13.68 24.36 8.34
CA PHE A 190 13.56 24.94 7.01
C PHE A 190 12.73 26.23 7.01
N THR A 191 11.63 26.30 7.76
CA THR A 191 10.82 27.51 7.92
C THR A 191 11.65 28.66 8.49
N TYR A 192 12.44 28.42 9.55
CA TYR A 192 13.36 29.43 10.09
C TYR A 192 14.42 29.86 9.07
N PHE A 193 15.00 28.91 8.34
CA PHE A 193 15.97 29.23 7.29
C PHE A 193 15.36 30.12 6.20
N MET A 194 14.14 29.82 5.76
CA MET A 194 13.42 30.60 4.75
C MET A 194 13.01 31.99 5.24
N ASP A 195 12.73 32.12 6.54
CA ASP A 195 12.45 33.42 7.20
C ASP A 195 13.71 34.29 7.22
N VAL A 196 14.87 33.73 7.59
CA VAL A 196 16.17 34.44 7.59
C VAL A 196 16.57 34.92 6.19
N VAL A 197 16.28 34.14 5.15
CA VAL A 197 16.54 34.53 3.75
C VAL A 197 15.48 35.51 3.20
N GLY A 198 14.45 35.83 3.98
CA GLY A 198 13.40 36.79 3.62
C GLY A 198 12.37 36.26 2.61
N LEU A 199 12.32 34.93 2.41
CA LEU A 199 11.38 34.29 1.50
C LEU A 199 10.05 34.00 2.20
N PHE A 200 10.10 33.61 3.48
CA PHE A 200 8.94 33.47 4.34
C PHE A 200 8.78 34.71 5.24
N SER A 201 7.56 34.95 5.73
CA SER A 201 7.25 36.03 6.66
C SER A 201 5.94 35.73 7.40
N THR A 202 5.83 36.08 8.67
CA THR A 202 4.60 36.00 9.49
C THR A 202 3.38 36.62 8.81
N VAL A 203 3.55 37.77 8.15
CA VAL A 203 2.46 38.47 7.45
C VAL A 203 1.83 37.63 6.32
N LYS A 204 2.62 36.79 5.64
CA LYS A 204 2.10 35.83 4.65
C LYS A 204 1.42 34.63 5.30
N LEU A 205 1.67 34.40 6.59
CA LEU A 205 0.98 33.40 7.41
C LEU A 205 -0.41 33.83 7.83
N ASP A 206 -0.52 35.06 8.28
CA ASP A 206 -1.76 35.64 8.82
C ASP A 206 -2.71 36.15 7.72
N ALA A 207 -2.22 36.25 6.48
CA ALA A 207 -3.03 36.62 5.33
C ALA A 207 -4.18 35.61 5.09
N GLU A 208 -5.29 36.10 4.53
CA GLU A 208 -6.36 35.22 4.06
C GLU A 208 -5.81 34.26 3.00
N ARG A 209 -6.00 32.96 3.26
CA ARG A 209 -5.50 31.85 2.44
C ARG A 209 -6.66 31.02 1.90
N PRO A 210 -7.48 31.56 0.98
CA PRO A 210 -8.68 30.89 0.52
C PRO A 210 -8.37 29.57 -0.20
N ASN A 211 -7.22 29.46 -0.87
CA ASN A 211 -6.87 28.25 -1.63
C ASN A 211 -6.30 27.13 -0.76
N THR A 212 -5.78 27.45 0.43
CA THR A 212 -5.15 26.48 1.35
C THR A 212 -5.86 26.37 2.71
N ASN A 213 -7.01 27.02 2.90
CA ASN A 213 -7.77 27.04 4.16
C ASN A 213 -8.18 25.65 4.65
N PHE A 214 -8.51 24.74 3.73
CA PHE A 214 -8.94 23.37 4.02
C PHE A 214 -7.87 22.53 4.76
N ILE A 215 -6.62 22.99 4.75
CA ILE A 215 -5.48 22.29 5.38
C ILE A 215 -5.48 22.48 6.89
N TYR A 216 -5.95 23.63 7.40
CA TYR A 216 -5.87 24.01 8.82
C TYR A 216 -7.21 24.24 9.49
N ARG A 217 -8.32 24.22 8.74
CA ARG A 217 -9.68 24.15 9.30
C ARG A 217 -10.23 22.73 9.11
N PRO A 218 -10.22 21.89 10.15
CA PRO A 218 -10.91 20.61 10.07
C PRO A 218 -12.40 20.85 9.81
N ASP A 219 -12.91 20.24 8.75
CA ASP A 219 -14.32 20.29 8.36
C ASP A 219 -14.82 18.87 8.07
N ALA A 220 -16.13 18.64 8.19
CA ALA A 220 -16.76 17.34 7.93
C ALA A 220 -16.43 16.80 6.53
N PHE A 221 -16.26 17.68 5.55
CA PHE A 221 -15.81 17.31 4.21
C PHE A 221 -14.40 16.70 4.19
N SER A 222 -13.49 17.13 5.06
CA SER A 222 -12.15 16.54 5.16
C SER A 222 -12.21 15.09 5.60
N PHE A 223 -13.09 14.78 6.55
CA PHE A 223 -13.31 13.40 6.99
C PHE A 223 -13.90 12.54 5.87
N VAL A 224 -14.88 13.06 5.12
CA VAL A 224 -15.45 12.35 3.96
C VAL A 224 -14.37 12.06 2.92
N VAL A 225 -13.52 13.04 2.60
CA VAL A 225 -12.38 12.85 1.67
C VAL A 225 -11.41 11.81 2.20
N ALA A 226 -11.06 11.83 3.49
CA ALA A 226 -10.18 10.83 4.10
C ALA A 226 -10.75 9.41 4.00
N VAL A 227 -12.06 9.25 4.21
CA VAL A 227 -12.74 7.96 4.04
C VAL A 227 -12.68 7.50 2.59
N LEU A 228 -13.03 8.36 1.63
CA LEU A 228 -12.96 8.03 0.20
C LEU A 228 -11.54 7.70 -0.26
N ALA A 229 -10.55 8.44 0.23
CA ALA A 229 -9.13 8.19 -0.02
C ALA A 229 -8.68 6.84 0.55
N GLY A 230 -9.10 6.50 1.77
CA GLY A 230 -8.82 5.19 2.36
C GLY A 230 -9.44 4.03 1.57
N VAL A 231 -10.69 4.18 1.12
CA VAL A 231 -11.34 3.20 0.24
C VAL A 231 -10.58 3.06 -1.09
N ALA A 232 -10.30 4.18 -1.77
CA ALA A 232 -9.61 4.18 -3.05
C ALA A 232 -8.19 3.59 -2.94
N GLY A 233 -7.48 3.90 -1.86
CA GLY A 233 -6.16 3.35 -1.54
C GLY A 233 -6.17 1.84 -1.40
N THR A 234 -7.03 1.35 -0.52
CA THR A 234 -7.19 -0.09 -0.34
C THR A 234 -7.58 -0.79 -1.64
N LEU A 235 -8.53 -0.24 -2.40
CA LEU A 235 -8.94 -0.81 -3.69
C LEU A 235 -7.79 -0.82 -4.70
N SER A 236 -6.93 0.20 -4.71
CA SER A 236 -5.77 0.23 -5.60
C SER A 236 -4.70 -0.78 -5.24
N LEU A 237 -4.41 -0.98 -3.95
CA LEU A 237 -3.45 -2.00 -3.50
C LEU A 237 -3.90 -3.42 -3.83
N THR A 238 -5.21 -3.61 -3.84
CA THR A 238 -5.83 -4.92 -4.05
C THR A 238 -6.06 -5.24 -5.52
N SER A 239 -6.22 -4.20 -6.36
CA SER A 239 -6.32 -4.33 -7.80
C SER A 239 -4.94 -4.48 -8.47
N ALA A 240 -4.91 -5.11 -9.65
CA ALA A 240 -3.70 -5.25 -10.48
C ALA A 240 -3.17 -3.92 -11.06
N LYS A 241 -3.69 -2.77 -10.63
CA LYS A 241 -3.34 -1.44 -11.15
C LYS A 241 -2.34 -0.75 -10.22
N SER A 242 -1.33 -0.12 -10.84
CA SER A 242 -0.16 0.48 -10.19
C SER A 242 -0.50 1.32 -8.95
N GLY A 243 -0.10 0.84 -7.77
CA GLY A 243 -0.28 1.51 -6.47
C GLY A 243 0.40 2.88 -6.37
N ALA A 244 1.38 3.16 -7.24
CA ALA A 244 2.12 4.43 -7.28
C ALA A 244 1.22 5.64 -7.60
N LEU A 245 0.18 5.46 -8.43
CA LEU A 245 -0.74 6.55 -8.82
C LEU A 245 -1.70 6.94 -7.69
N VAL A 246 -1.90 6.06 -6.72
CA VAL A 246 -2.90 6.24 -5.65
C VAL A 246 -2.30 6.81 -4.37
N GLY A 247 -0.99 6.62 -4.14
CA GLY A 247 -0.26 7.36 -3.09
C GLY A 247 -0.46 8.88 -3.22
N VAL A 248 -0.42 9.40 -4.46
CA VAL A 248 -0.68 10.81 -4.79
C VAL A 248 -2.07 11.28 -4.37
N ALA A 249 -3.09 10.43 -4.51
CA ALA A 249 -4.49 10.77 -4.23
C ALA A 249 -4.87 10.66 -2.75
N ILE A 250 -4.02 10.08 -1.91
CA ILE A 250 -4.30 9.83 -0.49
C ILE A 250 -3.57 10.80 0.42
N SER A 251 -2.41 11.28 -0.02
CA SER A 251 -1.63 12.31 0.68
C SER A 251 -2.33 13.69 0.71
N VAL A 252 -3.54 13.79 0.15
CA VAL A 252 -4.29 15.02 -0.11
C VAL A 252 -4.42 15.94 1.10
N THR A 253 -4.46 15.38 2.30
CA THR A 253 -4.66 16.18 3.51
C THR A 253 -3.62 15.94 4.60
N THR A 254 -2.81 14.88 4.52
CA THR A 254 -1.83 14.49 5.55
C THR A 254 -0.55 15.31 5.47
N VAL A 255 0.18 15.25 4.35
CA VAL A 255 1.41 16.02 4.14
C VAL A 255 1.17 17.53 4.26
N PRO A 256 0.12 18.11 3.67
CA PRO A 256 -0.15 19.53 3.84
C PRO A 256 -0.48 19.93 5.27
N ALA A 257 -1.25 19.12 6.01
CA ALA A 257 -1.58 19.40 7.40
C ALA A 257 -0.33 19.34 8.29
N ALA A 258 0.56 18.37 8.05
CA ALA A 258 1.85 18.30 8.72
C ALA A 258 2.71 19.54 8.41
N ALA A 259 2.80 19.94 7.13
CA ALA A 259 3.55 21.11 6.73
C ALA A 259 3.02 22.40 7.37
N ASN A 260 1.69 22.61 7.35
CA ASN A 260 1.09 23.76 8.00
C ASN A 260 1.30 23.74 9.52
N ALA A 261 1.25 22.56 10.16
CA ALA A 261 1.55 22.41 11.59
C ALA A 261 3.00 22.84 11.90
N ALA A 262 3.97 22.40 11.10
CA ALA A 262 5.38 22.79 11.26
C ALA A 262 5.58 24.31 11.07
N VAL A 263 5.01 24.88 10.01
CA VAL A 263 5.15 26.31 9.72
C VAL A 263 4.48 27.16 10.81
N ALA A 264 3.26 26.81 11.22
CA ALA A 264 2.55 27.52 12.29
C ALA A 264 3.30 27.42 13.64
N PHE A 265 3.88 26.26 13.94
CA PHE A 265 4.70 26.06 15.13
C PHE A 265 5.95 26.96 15.11
N ALA A 266 6.65 27.05 13.97
CA ALA A 266 7.84 27.89 13.83
C ALA A 266 7.55 29.38 14.08
N TYR A 267 6.36 29.84 13.70
CA TYR A 267 5.91 31.23 13.89
C TYR A 267 5.18 31.50 15.22
N GLY A 268 5.05 30.50 16.11
CA GLY A 268 4.40 30.66 17.41
C GLY A 268 2.86 30.66 17.36
N GLU A 269 2.26 30.35 16.21
CA GLU A 269 0.82 30.21 16.02
C GLU A 269 0.32 28.83 16.50
N TYR A 270 0.47 28.57 17.81
CA TYR A 270 0.21 27.25 18.41
C TYR A 270 -1.24 26.76 18.19
N ARG A 271 -2.21 27.67 18.11
CA ARG A 271 -3.61 27.30 17.87
C ARG A 271 -3.80 26.73 16.47
N GLN A 272 -3.16 27.34 15.46
CA GLN A 272 -3.20 26.83 14.08
C GLN A 272 -2.40 25.53 13.95
N ALA A 273 -1.25 25.42 14.64
CA ALA A 273 -0.45 24.21 14.68
C ALA A 273 -1.23 23.02 15.27
N TRP A 274 -1.94 23.25 16.38
CA TRP A 274 -2.77 22.24 17.02
C TRP A 274 -3.93 21.79 16.12
N GLY A 275 -4.68 22.74 15.52
CA GLY A 275 -5.77 22.41 14.60
C GLY A 275 -5.30 21.60 13.37
N SER A 276 -4.09 21.88 12.88
CA SER A 276 -3.50 21.14 11.76
C SER A 276 -3.05 19.73 12.18
N THR A 277 -2.58 19.58 13.42
CA THR A 277 -2.23 18.27 13.98
C THR A 277 -3.47 17.41 14.24
N GLU A 278 -4.55 18.02 14.75
CA GLU A 278 -5.86 17.35 14.88
C GLU A 278 -6.37 16.88 13.52
N GLN A 279 -6.31 17.74 12.49
CA GLN A 279 -6.67 17.42 11.12
C GLN A 279 -5.83 16.25 10.58
N LEU A 280 -4.51 16.27 10.78
CA LEU A 280 -3.61 15.16 10.41
C LEU A 280 -4.06 13.85 11.07
N LEU A 281 -4.28 13.86 12.38
CA LEU A 281 -4.69 12.66 13.12
C LEU A 281 -6.07 12.14 12.67
N LEU A 282 -7.05 13.02 12.48
CA LEU A 282 -8.37 12.66 11.98
C LEU A 282 -8.29 12.01 10.59
N ASN A 283 -7.48 12.56 9.70
CA ASN A 283 -7.28 12.02 8.36
C ASN A 283 -6.62 10.64 8.42
N LEU A 284 -5.55 10.48 9.20
CA LEU A 284 -4.88 9.17 9.37
C LEU A 284 -5.84 8.12 9.93
N VAL A 285 -6.60 8.45 10.98
CA VAL A 285 -7.60 7.54 11.57
C VAL A 285 -8.70 7.22 10.56
N GLY A 286 -9.23 8.23 9.84
CA GLY A 286 -10.26 8.04 8.82
C GLY A 286 -9.80 7.11 7.69
N ILE A 287 -8.58 7.31 7.18
CA ILE A 287 -7.97 6.46 6.15
C ILE A 287 -7.79 5.03 6.67
N VAL A 288 -7.26 4.85 7.88
CA VAL A 288 -7.04 3.52 8.45
C VAL A 288 -8.37 2.79 8.68
N LEU A 289 -9.38 3.46 9.24
CA LEU A 289 -10.69 2.86 9.49
C LEU A 289 -11.37 2.47 8.18
N ALA A 290 -11.41 3.38 7.20
CA ALA A 290 -12.01 3.13 5.90
C ALA A 290 -11.26 2.03 5.14
N GLY A 291 -9.93 2.10 5.10
CA GLY A 291 -9.10 1.13 4.41
C GLY A 291 -9.19 -0.26 5.04
N THR A 292 -9.20 -0.36 6.37
CA THR A 292 -9.43 -1.61 7.11
C THR A 292 -10.82 -2.16 6.81
N PHE A 293 -11.86 -1.33 6.86
CA PHE A 293 -13.22 -1.74 6.56
C PHE A 293 -13.34 -2.30 5.13
N THR A 294 -12.76 -1.61 4.14
CA THR A 294 -12.74 -2.07 2.75
C THR A 294 -12.05 -3.43 2.62
N LEU A 295 -10.89 -3.64 3.24
CA LEU A 295 -10.21 -4.94 3.23
C LEU A 295 -11.05 -6.05 3.88
N VAL A 296 -11.72 -5.76 5.01
CA VAL A 296 -12.62 -6.72 5.68
C VAL A 296 -13.78 -7.09 4.75
N VAL A 297 -14.41 -6.11 4.10
CA VAL A 297 -15.50 -6.35 3.15
C VAL A 297 -15.02 -7.17 1.97
N GLN A 298 -13.89 -6.83 1.36
CA GLN A 298 -13.29 -7.60 0.26
C GLN A 298 -13.01 -9.05 0.67
N LYS A 299 -12.39 -9.26 1.85
CA LYS A 299 -12.14 -10.60 2.39
C LYS A 299 -13.43 -11.40 2.56
N TRP A 300 -14.47 -10.76 3.09
CA TRP A 300 -15.77 -11.40 3.28
C TRP A 300 -16.46 -11.75 1.96
N LEU A 301 -16.41 -10.85 0.96
CA LEU A 301 -16.99 -11.08 -0.36
C LEU A 301 -16.31 -12.25 -1.10
N TRP A 302 -14.97 -12.37 -1.04
CA TRP A 302 -14.31 -13.55 -1.64
C TRP A 302 -14.57 -14.83 -0.89
N ALA A 303 -14.62 -14.81 0.44
CA ALA A 303 -14.99 -16.01 1.20
C ALA A 303 -16.38 -16.52 0.76
N GLN A 304 -17.34 -15.60 0.56
CA GLN A 304 -18.67 -15.97 0.05
C GLN A 304 -18.67 -16.45 -1.41
N GLN A 305 -17.88 -15.83 -2.29
CA GLN A 305 -17.76 -16.29 -3.67
C GLN A 305 -17.16 -17.69 -3.75
N ARG A 306 -16.09 -17.97 -2.98
CA ARG A 306 -15.48 -19.31 -2.89
C ARG A 306 -16.47 -20.35 -2.37
N GLU A 307 -17.24 -20.04 -1.33
CA GLU A 307 -18.28 -20.94 -0.82
C GLU A 307 -19.40 -21.22 -1.85
N ARG A 308 -19.77 -20.21 -2.66
CA ARG A 308 -20.77 -20.37 -3.72
C ARG A 308 -20.24 -21.26 -4.85
N THR A 309 -19.04 -20.99 -5.36
CA THR A 309 -18.41 -21.80 -6.42
C THR A 309 -18.19 -23.24 -5.96
N ALA A 310 -17.74 -23.46 -4.72
CA ALA A 310 -17.57 -24.80 -4.14
C ALA A 310 -18.89 -25.58 -4.00
N ARG A 311 -20.03 -24.89 -3.85
CA ARG A 311 -21.36 -25.50 -3.83
C ARG A 311 -21.90 -25.81 -5.23
N THR A 312 -21.53 -25.01 -6.25
CA THR A 312 -21.99 -25.21 -7.63
C THR A 312 -21.19 -26.28 -8.37
N GLY A 313 -19.92 -26.51 -8.01
CA GLY A 313 -19.06 -27.57 -8.57
C GLY A 313 -19.28 -28.99 -8.01
N ARG A 314 -20.39 -29.25 -7.30
CA ARG A 314 -20.73 -30.56 -6.70
C ARG A 314 -21.75 -31.39 -7.51
N PHE A 315 -21.94 -31.08 -8.79
CA PHE A 315 -22.80 -31.84 -9.69
C PHE A 315 -21.99 -32.55 -10.78
#